data_AF-A0A826JBB0-F1
#
_entry.id   AF-A0A826JBB0-F1
#
_cell.length_a   1.000
_cell.length_b   1.000
_cell.length_c   1.000
_cell.angle_alpha   90.00
_cell.angle_beta   90.00
_cell.angle_gamma   90.00
#
_symmetry.space_group_name_H-M   'P 1'
#
loop_
_entity.id
_entity.type
_entity.pdbx_description
1 polymer ?
#
loop_
_entity_poly.entity_id
_entity_poly.type
_entity_poly.pdbx_seq_one_letter_code
_entity_poly.pdbx_strand_id
1 'polypeptide(L)'
;MSKIDYQALREAAEQAMHDDWGFDADLFHELVTPSIVLELLDERERNQQYIKRRDQENEDIALTVGKLLIENGRLVADTLRHLADNEIDSDYFAITSTNENGTEIDHEMAITDYALQAAGTVDELVAALESAEKRIAELEAWEIKPVKGEVLVVVSGFTGCGKSAIAGEIEIAMKAIGVPVQWTNGDAEKRMTGADWLTAIEMYKPTVRIMEVNVSRAAGIRIKGE
;
A
#
# COMPACT_ATOMS: atom_id res chain seq x y z
N MET A 1 -6.27 -12.86 -23.01
CA MET A 1 -7.43 -13.42 -22.31
C MET A 1 -7.09 -14.86 -21.99
N SER A 2 -6.91 -15.18 -20.71
CA SER A 2 -6.67 -16.57 -20.31
C SER A 2 -7.91 -17.39 -20.65
N LYS A 3 -7.72 -18.67 -20.94
CA LYS A 3 -8.84 -19.58 -21.30
C LYS A 3 -9.56 -20.12 -20.06
N ILE A 4 -9.18 -19.65 -18.88
CA ILE A 4 -9.65 -20.14 -17.60
C ILE A 4 -10.99 -19.47 -17.26
N ASP A 5 -12.00 -20.29 -16.98
CA ASP A 5 -13.25 -19.81 -16.41
C ASP A 5 -13.09 -19.61 -14.90
N TYR A 6 -12.70 -18.39 -14.53
CA TYR A 6 -12.50 -17.99 -13.13
C TYR A 6 -13.76 -18.11 -12.28
N GLN A 7 -14.93 -17.87 -12.89
CA GLN A 7 -16.19 -17.89 -12.16
C GLN A 7 -16.60 -19.33 -11.85
N ALA A 8 -16.52 -20.23 -12.83
CA ALA A 8 -16.79 -21.65 -12.63
C ALA A 8 -15.83 -22.30 -11.62
N LEU A 9 -14.53 -21.97 -11.67
CA LEU A 9 -13.56 -22.47 -10.69
C LEU A 9 -13.84 -21.97 -9.27
N ARG A 10 -14.26 -20.71 -9.13
CA ARG A 10 -14.61 -20.13 -7.83
C ARG A 10 -15.87 -20.76 -7.25
N GLU A 11 -16.92 -20.92 -8.05
CA GLU A 11 -18.17 -21.56 -7.63
C GLU A 11 -17.93 -23.03 -7.22
N ALA A 12 -17.14 -23.77 -7.99
CA ALA A 12 -16.78 -25.15 -7.66
C ALA A 12 -15.92 -25.24 -6.38
N ALA A 13 -14.99 -24.30 -6.16
CA ALA A 13 -14.21 -24.23 -4.93
C ALA A 13 -15.09 -23.93 -3.70
N GLU A 14 -15.98 -22.95 -3.82
CA GLU A 14 -16.91 -22.57 -2.75
C GLU A 14 -17.87 -23.72 -2.40
N GLN A 15 -18.38 -24.46 -3.40
CA GLN A 15 -19.21 -25.66 -3.19
C GLN A 15 -18.43 -26.79 -2.51
N ALA A 16 -17.20 -27.09 -2.97
CA ALA A 16 -16.36 -28.12 -2.37
C ALA A 16 -15.94 -27.83 -0.91
N MET A 17 -15.89 -26.55 -0.51
CA MET A 17 -15.59 -26.16 0.88
C MET A 17 -16.80 -26.28 1.83
N HIS A 18 -18.02 -26.38 1.30
CA HIS A 18 -19.26 -26.22 2.07
C HIS A 18 -20.06 -27.49 2.40
N ASP A 19 -19.76 -28.71 1.88
CA ASP A 19 -20.65 -29.85 2.18
C ASP A 19 -20.08 -31.27 2.41
N ASP A 20 -20.88 -31.99 3.21
CA ASP A 20 -20.69 -33.17 4.08
C ASP A 20 -20.72 -34.55 3.35
N TRP A 21 -20.87 -34.59 2.02
CA TRP A 21 -21.12 -35.83 1.25
C TRP A 21 -20.15 -36.13 0.09
N GLY A 22 -19.06 -35.38 -0.06
CA GLY A 22 -17.90 -35.73 -0.91
C GLY A 22 -18.05 -35.58 -2.44
N PHE A 23 -19.28 -35.49 -2.98
CA PHE A 23 -19.52 -35.37 -4.42
C PHE A 23 -19.00 -34.03 -5.03
N ASP A 24 -19.10 -32.93 -4.29
CA ASP A 24 -18.70 -31.60 -4.80
C ASP A 24 -17.17 -31.43 -4.85
N ALA A 25 -16.42 -32.22 -4.07
CA ALA A 25 -14.96 -32.26 -4.12
C ALA A 25 -14.43 -32.94 -5.41
N ASP A 26 -15.13 -33.96 -5.90
CA ASP A 26 -14.77 -34.65 -7.14
C ASP A 26 -14.95 -33.72 -8.37
N LEU A 27 -16.03 -32.93 -8.39
CA LEU A 27 -16.28 -31.93 -9.42
C LEU A 27 -15.17 -30.85 -9.44
N PHE A 28 -14.76 -30.37 -8.27
CA PHE A 28 -13.65 -29.42 -8.16
C PHE A 28 -12.32 -30.04 -8.64
N HIS A 29 -12.03 -31.29 -8.31
CA HIS A 29 -10.83 -31.99 -8.76
C HIS A 29 -10.81 -32.24 -10.28
N GLU A 30 -11.97 -32.44 -10.91
CA GLU A 30 -12.08 -32.57 -12.37
C GLU A 30 -11.80 -31.23 -13.08
N LEU A 31 -12.24 -30.11 -12.50
CA LEU A 31 -12.01 -28.76 -13.03
C LEU A 31 -10.57 -28.27 -12.78
N VAL A 32 -10.00 -28.56 -11.61
CA VAL A 32 -8.65 -28.14 -11.20
C VAL A 32 -7.61 -29.16 -11.66
N THR A 33 -7.47 -29.28 -12.98
CA THR A 33 -6.40 -30.09 -13.57
C THR A 33 -5.03 -29.43 -13.34
N PRO A 34 -3.93 -30.21 -13.33
CA PRO A 34 -2.57 -29.64 -13.23
C PRO A 34 -2.27 -28.56 -14.28
N SER A 35 -2.87 -28.65 -15.47
CA SER A 35 -2.73 -27.63 -16.52
C SER A 35 -3.35 -26.30 -16.13
N ILE A 36 -4.53 -26.31 -15.51
CA ILE A 36 -5.22 -25.10 -15.04
C ILE A 36 -4.44 -24.47 -13.90
N VAL A 37 -3.92 -25.26 -12.96
CA VAL A 37 -3.09 -24.77 -11.86
C VAL A 37 -1.82 -24.09 -12.38
N LEU A 38 -1.14 -24.69 -13.36
CA LEU A 38 0.04 -24.08 -13.98
C LEU A 38 -0.31 -22.76 -14.69
N GLU A 39 -1.40 -22.69 -15.45
CA GLU A 39 -1.81 -21.46 -16.13
C GLU A 39 -2.17 -20.34 -15.14
N LEU A 40 -2.81 -20.67 -14.00
CA LEU A 40 -3.06 -19.73 -12.91
C LEU A 40 -1.77 -19.22 -12.26
N LEU A 41 -0.78 -20.10 -12.05
CA LEU A 41 0.52 -19.72 -11.50
C LEU A 41 1.30 -18.80 -12.46
N ASP A 42 1.32 -19.14 -13.76
CA ASP A 42 1.95 -18.33 -14.80
C ASP A 42 1.26 -16.95 -14.96
N GLU A 43 -0.07 -16.90 -14.84
CA GLU A 43 -0.82 -15.63 -14.84
C GLU A 43 -0.54 -14.81 -13.60
N ARG A 44 -0.51 -15.43 -12.41
CA ARG A 44 -0.12 -14.75 -11.16
C ARG A 44 1.29 -14.17 -11.25
N GLU A 45 2.25 -14.94 -11.77
CA GLU A 45 3.63 -14.48 -11.94
C GLU A 45 3.71 -13.29 -12.90
N ARG A 46 3.03 -13.36 -14.06
CA ARG A 46 2.95 -12.24 -15.01
C ARG A 46 2.32 -11.00 -14.38
N ASN A 47 1.25 -11.15 -13.61
CA ASN A 47 0.59 -10.04 -12.93
C ASN A 47 1.51 -9.40 -11.88
N GLN A 48 2.27 -10.20 -11.12
CA GLN A 48 3.27 -9.69 -10.19
C GLN A 48 4.39 -8.93 -10.90
N GLN A 49 4.87 -9.44 -12.03
CA GLN A 49 5.88 -8.75 -12.85
C GLN A 49 5.34 -7.45 -13.45
N TYR A 50 4.07 -7.43 -13.86
CA TYR A 50 3.41 -6.24 -14.37
C TYR A 50 3.29 -5.15 -13.30
N ILE A 51 2.86 -5.50 -12.08
CA ILE A 51 2.76 -4.56 -10.96
C ILE A 51 4.14 -3.95 -10.67
N LYS A 52 5.19 -4.76 -10.54
CA LYS A 52 6.56 -4.26 -10.33
C LYS A 52 7.02 -3.29 -11.41
N ARG A 53 6.72 -3.59 -12.68
CA ARG A 53 7.07 -2.70 -13.80
C ARG A 53 6.30 -1.39 -13.75
N ARG A 54 5.01 -1.44 -13.41
CA ARG A 54 4.16 -0.26 -13.28
C ARG A 54 4.59 0.62 -12.11
N ASP A 55 4.99 0.02 -11.00
CA ASP A 55 5.51 0.75 -9.84
C ASP A 55 6.80 1.49 -10.22
N GLN A 56 7.74 0.80 -10.89
CA GLN A 56 8.96 1.43 -11.40
C GLN A 56 8.68 2.55 -12.41
N GLU A 57 7.77 2.31 -13.35
CA GLU A 57 7.39 3.32 -14.35
C GLU A 57 6.76 4.56 -13.68
N ASN A 58 5.90 4.36 -12.67
CA ASN A 58 5.29 5.45 -11.93
C ASN A 58 6.34 6.24 -11.13
N GLU A 59 7.33 5.57 -10.56
CA GLU A 59 8.46 6.20 -9.86
C GLU A 59 9.30 7.06 -10.84
N ASP A 60 9.65 6.50 -12.00
CA ASP A 60 10.39 7.21 -13.05
C ASP A 60 9.61 8.43 -13.56
N ILE A 61 8.29 8.30 -13.73
CA ILE A 61 7.41 9.41 -14.11
C ILE A 61 7.40 10.48 -13.02
N ALA A 62 7.25 10.10 -11.75
CA ALA A 62 7.22 11.06 -10.64
C ALA A 62 8.53 11.86 -10.56
N LEU A 63 9.68 11.18 -10.68
CA LEU A 63 11.00 11.82 -10.71
C LEU A 63 11.18 12.75 -11.92
N THR A 64 10.68 12.36 -13.08
CA THR A 64 10.77 13.17 -14.31
C THR A 64 9.89 14.41 -14.22
N VAL A 65 8.64 14.25 -13.75
CA VAL A 65 7.70 15.35 -13.58
C VAL A 65 8.20 16.33 -12.51
N GLY A 66 8.76 15.84 -11.39
CA GLY A 66 9.37 16.68 -10.35
C GLY A 66 10.45 17.61 -10.90
N LYS A 67 11.41 17.04 -11.66
CA LYS A 67 12.47 17.82 -12.33
C LYS A 67 11.92 18.86 -13.30
N LEU A 68 10.93 18.50 -14.13
CA LEU A 68 10.31 19.42 -15.07
C LEU A 68 9.57 20.55 -14.37
N LEU A 69 8.91 20.28 -13.24
CA LEU A 69 8.23 21.32 -12.44
C LEU A 69 9.22 22.32 -11.86
N ILE A 70 10.36 21.84 -11.34
CA ILE A 70 11.44 22.71 -10.84
C ILE A 70 12.03 23.56 -11.97
N GLU A 71 12.35 22.94 -13.11
CA GLU A 71 12.92 23.64 -14.27
C GLU A 71 11.95 24.69 -14.84
N ASN A 72 10.69 24.33 -15.04
CA ASN A 72 9.65 25.26 -15.49
C ASN A 72 9.41 26.38 -14.49
N GLY A 73 9.41 26.08 -13.19
CA GLY A 73 9.28 27.09 -12.13
C GLY A 73 10.40 28.13 -12.22
N ARG A 74 11.66 27.68 -12.37
CA ARG A 74 12.81 28.58 -12.55
C ARG A 74 12.67 29.45 -13.80
N LEU A 75 12.30 28.85 -14.94
CA LEU A 75 12.09 29.60 -16.18
C LEU A 75 10.97 30.65 -16.05
N VAL A 76 9.88 30.32 -15.36
CA VAL A 76 8.77 31.26 -15.11
C VAL A 76 9.25 32.40 -14.21
N ALA A 77 9.97 32.11 -13.12
CA ALA A 77 10.52 33.13 -12.23
C ALA A 77 11.49 34.06 -12.96
N ASP A 78 12.40 33.51 -13.79
CA ASP A 78 13.33 34.30 -14.60
C ASP A 78 12.62 35.17 -15.63
N THR A 79 11.59 34.64 -16.28
CA THR A 79 10.76 35.40 -17.23
C THR A 79 10.06 36.57 -16.54
N LEU A 80 9.51 36.34 -15.33
CA LEU A 80 8.86 37.38 -14.54
C LEU A 80 9.84 38.48 -14.11
N ARG A 81 11.07 38.12 -13.72
CA ARG A 81 12.14 39.11 -13.44
C ARG A 81 12.50 39.92 -14.68
N HIS A 82 12.65 39.27 -15.83
CA HIS A 82 12.90 39.95 -17.10
C HIS A 82 11.76 40.89 -17.51
N LEU A 83 10.51 40.55 -17.21
CA LEU A 83 9.38 41.45 -17.42
C LEU A 83 9.49 42.69 -16.52
N ALA A 84 9.85 42.49 -15.25
CA ALA A 84 10.08 43.58 -14.31
C ALA A 84 11.21 44.51 -14.75
N ASP A 85 12.33 43.94 -15.24
CA ASP A 85 13.51 44.70 -15.68
C ASP A 85 13.30 45.47 -16.99
N ASN A 86 12.38 45.03 -17.84
CA ASN A 86 12.09 45.65 -19.15
C ASN A 86 11.00 46.72 -19.09
N GLU A 87 10.43 46.98 -17.91
CA GLU A 87 9.29 47.88 -17.79
C GLU A 87 9.69 49.35 -17.98
N ILE A 88 8.98 50.02 -18.89
CA ILE A 88 9.02 51.46 -19.06
C ILE A 88 7.97 52.03 -18.11
N ASP A 89 8.36 52.37 -16.89
CA ASP A 89 7.64 53.26 -15.94
C ASP A 89 6.10 53.15 -16.06
N SER A 90 5.51 52.00 -15.69
CA SER A 90 4.08 51.77 -15.93
C SER A 90 3.21 52.20 -14.74
N ASP A 91 2.00 52.67 -15.08
CA ASP A 91 1.01 53.12 -14.12
C ASP A 91 0.58 51.98 -13.17
N TYR A 92 -0.06 52.32 -12.06
CA TYR A 92 -0.66 51.32 -11.18
C TYR A 92 -1.83 50.62 -11.91
N PHE A 93 -1.79 49.29 -11.95
CA PHE A 93 -2.87 48.48 -12.53
C PHE A 93 -3.72 47.86 -11.42
N ALA A 94 -5.03 47.82 -11.64
CA ALA A 94 -5.94 47.01 -10.83
C ALA A 94 -5.80 45.55 -11.25
N ILE A 95 -5.32 44.72 -10.33
CA ILE A 95 -5.17 43.27 -10.49
C ILE A 95 -6.25 42.61 -9.64
N THR A 96 -7.18 41.94 -10.31
CA THR A 96 -8.18 41.09 -9.67
C THR A 96 -7.75 39.64 -9.81
N SER A 97 -7.57 38.96 -8.67
CA SER A 97 -7.28 37.53 -8.60
C SER A 97 -8.39 36.83 -7.83
N THR A 98 -8.72 35.61 -8.21
CA THR A 98 -9.73 34.81 -7.50
C THR A 98 -9.01 33.68 -6.78
N ASN A 99 -9.21 33.57 -5.47
CA ASN A 99 -8.65 32.46 -4.71
C ASN A 99 -9.46 31.17 -4.90
N GLU A 100 -8.95 30.06 -4.36
CA GLU A 100 -9.55 28.71 -4.44
C GLU A 100 -10.98 28.65 -3.88
N ASN A 101 -11.33 29.56 -2.97
CA ASN A 101 -12.65 29.67 -2.36
C ASN A 101 -13.61 30.58 -3.16
N GLY A 102 -13.21 31.02 -4.35
CA GLY A 102 -14.00 31.91 -5.20
C GLY A 102 -14.08 33.35 -4.70
N THR A 103 -13.25 33.73 -3.72
CA THR A 103 -13.19 35.12 -3.23
C THR A 103 -12.28 35.92 -4.15
N GLU A 104 -12.79 37.03 -4.67
CA GLU A 104 -12.00 38.00 -5.43
C GLU A 104 -11.14 38.84 -4.49
N ILE A 105 -9.87 38.95 -4.85
CA ILE A 105 -8.86 39.74 -4.16
C ILE A 105 -8.40 40.80 -5.15
N ASP A 106 -8.70 42.05 -4.81
CA ASP A 106 -8.31 43.21 -5.61
C ASP A 106 -7.08 43.88 -5.02
N HIS A 107 -6.05 44.06 -5.84
CA HIS A 107 -4.84 44.78 -5.48
C HIS A 107 -4.48 45.79 -6.57
N GLU A 108 -4.03 46.97 -6.15
CA GLU A 108 -3.55 48.00 -7.06
C GLU A 108 -2.03 48.10 -6.91
N MET A 109 -1.28 47.70 -7.95
CA MET A 109 0.18 47.70 -7.93
C MET A 109 0.77 47.90 -9.33
N ALA A 110 2.02 48.33 -9.39
CA ALA A 110 2.77 48.38 -10.64
C ALA A 110 3.03 46.96 -11.16
N ILE A 111 3.11 46.79 -12.48
CA ILE A 111 3.39 45.49 -13.10
C ILE A 111 4.75 44.95 -12.62
N THR A 112 5.71 45.83 -12.37
CA THR A 112 7.04 45.49 -11.85
C THR A 112 6.93 44.80 -10.49
N ASP A 113 6.18 45.41 -9.57
CA ASP A 113 6.00 44.88 -8.21
C ASP A 113 5.24 43.55 -8.24
N TYR A 114 4.24 43.44 -9.11
CA TYR A 114 3.50 42.18 -9.28
C TYR A 114 4.39 41.08 -9.84
N ALA A 115 5.18 41.37 -10.88
CA ALA A 115 6.07 40.41 -11.51
C ALA A 115 7.16 39.92 -10.53
N LEU A 116 7.72 40.82 -9.72
CA LEU A 116 8.68 40.47 -8.67
C LEU A 116 8.05 39.63 -7.56
N GLN A 117 6.84 39.97 -7.10
CA GLN A 117 6.12 39.17 -6.10
C GLN A 117 5.76 37.78 -6.63
N ALA A 118 5.30 37.69 -7.88
CA ALA A 118 5.01 36.42 -8.53
C ALA A 118 6.29 35.57 -8.70
N ALA A 119 7.40 36.18 -9.12
CA ALA A 119 8.69 35.49 -9.22
C ALA A 119 9.15 34.95 -7.86
N GLY A 120 9.07 35.76 -6.80
CA GLY A 120 9.41 35.34 -5.44
C GLY A 120 8.52 34.20 -4.93
N THR A 121 7.21 34.25 -5.22
CA THR A 121 6.28 33.15 -4.89
C THR A 121 6.69 31.85 -5.59
N VAL A 122 7.06 31.93 -6.87
CA VAL A 122 7.52 30.76 -7.64
C VAL A 122 8.85 30.22 -7.08
N ASP A 123 9.78 31.07 -6.65
CA ASP A 123 11.02 30.64 -5.99
C ASP A 123 10.75 29.87 -4.70
N GLU A 124 9.85 30.37 -3.86
CA GLU A 124 9.47 29.71 -2.61
C GLU A 124 8.87 28.32 -2.88
N LEU A 125 8.02 28.20 -3.89
CA LEU A 125 7.44 26.93 -4.32
C LEU A 125 8.52 25.97 -4.85
N VAL A 126 9.45 26.45 -5.68
CA VAL A 126 10.58 25.64 -6.19
C VAL A 126 11.46 25.18 -5.03
N ALA A 127 11.79 26.05 -4.09
CA ALA A 127 12.58 25.69 -2.91
C ALA A 127 11.88 24.67 -2.01
N ALA A 128 10.55 24.79 -1.85
CA ALA A 128 9.74 23.80 -1.13
C ALA A 128 9.74 22.44 -1.85
N LEU A 129 9.63 22.43 -3.18
CA LEU A 129 9.74 21.22 -4.01
C LEU A 129 11.10 20.53 -3.86
N GLU A 130 12.20 21.27 -3.99
CA GLU A 130 13.56 20.73 -3.82
C GLU A 130 13.79 20.17 -2.40
N SER A 131 13.28 20.86 -1.38
CA SER A 131 13.33 20.40 0.01
C SER A 131 12.52 19.10 0.21
N ALA A 132 11.34 19.01 -0.42
CA ALA A 132 10.51 17.81 -0.39
C ALA A 132 11.18 16.63 -1.10
N GLU A 133 11.78 16.83 -2.29
CA GLU A 133 12.56 15.80 -2.99
C GLU A 133 13.71 15.28 -2.13
N LYS A 134 14.44 16.18 -1.47
CA LYS A 134 15.51 15.79 -0.54
C LYS A 134 14.98 14.99 0.65
N ARG A 135 13.84 15.40 1.23
CA ARG A 135 13.21 14.66 2.34
C ARG A 135 12.75 13.27 1.90
N ILE A 136 12.18 13.14 0.71
CA ILE A 136 11.76 11.86 0.13
C ILE A 136 12.99 10.97 -0.05
N ALA A 137 14.06 11.48 -0.66
CA ALA A 137 15.31 10.73 -0.83
C ALA A 137 15.94 10.30 0.51
N GLU A 138 15.88 11.14 1.54
CA GLU A 138 16.32 10.79 2.91
C GLU A 138 15.48 9.66 3.52
N LEU A 139 14.16 9.68 3.31
CA LEU A 139 13.23 8.64 3.79
C LEU A 139 13.39 7.32 3.04
N GLU A 140 13.60 7.37 1.72
CA GLU A 140 13.84 6.20 0.88
C GLU A 140 15.21 5.57 1.15
N ALA A 141 16.23 6.38 1.44
CA ALA A 141 17.54 5.89 1.87
C ALA A 141 17.50 5.22 3.24
N TRP A 142 16.45 5.45 4.04
CA TRP A 142 16.22 4.75 5.31
C TRP A 142 15.66 3.34 5.05
N GLU A 143 16.44 2.53 4.32
CA GLU A 143 16.14 1.14 4.03
C GLU A 143 16.38 0.29 5.30
N ILE A 144 15.29 -0.13 5.97
CA ILE A 144 15.38 -1.09 7.07
C ILE A 144 15.67 -2.47 6.45
N LYS A 145 16.86 -3.00 6.68
CA LYS A 145 17.24 -4.32 6.17
C LYS A 145 16.77 -5.42 7.13
N PRO A 146 16.08 -6.47 6.65
CA PRO A 146 15.72 -7.60 7.49
C PRO A 146 16.98 -8.34 7.96
N VAL A 147 16.97 -8.83 9.19
CA VAL A 147 18.02 -9.73 9.68
C VAL A 147 17.84 -11.12 9.03
N LYS A 148 18.92 -11.89 8.91
CA LYS A 148 18.85 -13.25 8.35
C LYS A 148 17.87 -14.12 9.16
N GLY A 149 16.80 -14.61 8.51
CA GLY A 149 15.74 -15.40 9.14
C GLY A 149 14.51 -14.59 9.56
N GLU A 150 14.51 -13.28 9.32
CA GLU A 150 13.38 -12.39 9.53
C GLU A 150 12.71 -12.04 8.20
N VAL A 151 11.38 -11.92 8.21
CA VAL A 151 10.61 -11.36 7.10
C VAL A 151 10.12 -9.99 7.54
N LEU A 152 10.71 -8.93 6.98
CA LEU A 152 10.30 -7.56 7.23
C LEU A 152 9.17 -7.16 6.28
N VAL A 153 8.05 -6.71 6.84
CA VAL A 153 6.93 -6.15 6.09
C VAL A 153 6.78 -4.67 6.47
N VAL A 154 7.03 -3.78 5.51
CA VAL A 154 6.87 -2.33 5.67
C VAL A 154 5.55 -1.91 5.04
N VAL A 155 4.62 -1.42 5.86
CA VAL A 155 3.34 -0.87 5.40
C VAL A 155 3.42 0.66 5.46
N SER A 156 3.56 1.30 4.30
CA SER A 156 3.68 2.76 4.16
C SER A 156 2.43 3.38 3.52
N GLY A 157 2.23 4.69 3.73
CA GLY A 157 1.09 5.45 3.20
C GLY A 157 0.67 6.64 4.09
N PHE A 158 -0.28 7.43 3.60
CA PHE A 158 -0.78 8.62 4.31
C PHE A 158 -1.56 8.27 5.59
N THR A 159 -1.70 9.22 6.51
CA THR A 159 -2.54 9.05 7.72
C THR A 159 -4.00 8.82 7.30
N GLY A 160 -4.66 7.82 7.88
CA GLY A 160 -6.06 7.48 7.58
C GLY A 160 -6.29 6.58 6.36
N CYS A 161 -5.27 6.21 5.58
CA CYS A 161 -5.44 5.36 4.39
C CYS A 161 -5.59 3.84 4.68
N GLY A 162 -5.85 3.45 5.93
CA GLY A 162 -6.06 2.05 6.31
C GLY A 162 -4.81 1.22 6.61
N LYS A 163 -3.61 1.83 6.73
CA LYS A 163 -2.35 1.11 7.05
C LYS A 163 -2.45 0.20 8.27
N SER A 164 -3.04 0.71 9.34
CA SER A 164 -3.24 -0.03 10.59
C SER A 164 -4.22 -1.21 10.45
N ALA A 165 -5.18 -1.13 9.52
CA ALA A 165 -6.06 -2.27 9.24
C ALA A 165 -5.25 -3.39 8.57
N ILE A 166 -4.48 -3.06 7.54
CA ILE A 166 -3.63 -4.02 6.82
C ILE A 166 -2.57 -4.61 7.76
N ALA A 167 -1.88 -3.79 8.55
CA ALA A 167 -0.90 -4.26 9.52
C ALA A 167 -1.54 -5.15 10.61
N GLY A 168 -2.77 -4.85 11.03
CA GLY A 168 -3.55 -5.68 11.95
C GLY A 168 -3.95 -7.03 11.36
N GLU A 169 -4.43 -7.05 10.12
CA GLU A 169 -4.75 -8.30 9.41
C GLU A 169 -3.53 -9.21 9.27
N ILE A 170 -2.37 -8.63 8.91
CA ILE A 170 -1.10 -9.36 8.84
C ILE A 170 -0.71 -9.91 10.21
N GLU A 171 -0.82 -9.11 11.27
CA GLU A 171 -0.51 -9.56 12.64
C GLU A 171 -1.40 -10.74 13.06
N ILE A 172 -2.70 -10.68 12.78
CA ILE A 172 -3.65 -11.74 13.10
C ILE A 172 -3.33 -13.01 12.31
N ALA A 173 -3.15 -12.90 11.00
CA ALA A 173 -2.88 -14.03 10.12
C ALA A 173 -1.59 -14.76 10.53
N MET A 174 -0.51 -14.01 10.78
CA MET A 174 0.77 -14.57 11.20
C MET A 174 0.71 -15.23 12.58
N LYS A 175 0.00 -14.61 13.55
CA LYS A 175 -0.21 -15.24 14.87
C LYS A 175 -1.06 -16.51 14.78
N ALA A 176 -2.06 -16.55 13.90
CA ALA A 176 -2.92 -17.73 13.71
C ALA A 176 -2.14 -18.95 13.20
N ILE A 177 -1.12 -18.73 12.35
CA ILE A 177 -0.22 -19.79 11.87
C ILE A 177 0.98 -20.06 12.81
N GLY A 178 1.02 -19.43 13.98
CA GLY A 178 2.08 -19.62 14.98
C GLY A 178 3.40 -18.92 14.67
N VAL A 179 3.42 -17.98 13.71
CA VAL A 179 4.61 -17.16 13.43
C VAL A 179 4.69 -16.02 14.46
N PRO A 180 5.83 -15.82 15.14
CA PRO A 180 6.00 -14.70 16.05
C PRO A 180 6.02 -13.38 15.27
N VAL A 181 5.18 -12.42 15.70
CA VAL A 181 5.06 -11.09 15.07
C VAL A 181 5.41 -10.00 16.07
N GLN A 182 6.17 -9.02 15.61
CA GLN A 182 6.42 -7.78 16.34
C GLN A 182 5.97 -6.60 15.48
N TRP A 183 4.97 -5.84 15.93
CA TRP A 183 4.55 -4.61 15.28
C TRP A 183 5.21 -3.40 15.96
N THR A 184 6.31 -2.93 15.39
CA THR A 184 7.03 -1.74 15.85
C THR A 184 6.31 -0.44 15.45
N ASN A 185 6.27 0.56 16.34
CA ASN A 185 5.65 1.88 16.13
C ASN A 185 4.11 1.90 15.92
N GLY A 186 3.39 0.81 16.16
CA GLY A 186 1.93 0.72 15.93
C GLY A 186 1.04 1.24 17.07
N ASP A 187 1.58 1.49 18.26
CA ASP A 187 0.79 1.72 19.48
C ASP A 187 -0.10 2.97 19.44
N ALA A 188 0.35 4.03 18.77
CA ALA A 188 -0.41 5.27 18.64
C ALA A 188 -1.61 5.11 17.69
N GLU A 189 -1.43 4.44 16.54
CA GLU A 189 -2.52 4.20 15.59
C GLU A 189 -3.49 3.11 16.09
N LYS A 190 -3.01 2.04 16.77
CA LYS A 190 -3.86 0.98 17.37
C LYS A 190 -4.85 1.50 18.38
N ARG A 191 -4.45 2.48 19.21
CA ARG A 191 -5.33 3.07 20.24
C ARG A 191 -6.43 3.94 19.66
N MET A 192 -6.24 4.51 18.46
CA MET A 192 -7.25 5.34 17.81
C MET A 192 -8.40 4.52 17.20
N THR A 193 -8.14 3.29 16.75
CA THR A 193 -9.15 2.45 16.10
C THR A 193 -9.97 1.62 17.08
N GLY A 194 -9.59 1.58 18.37
CA GLY A 194 -10.31 0.85 19.42
C GLY A 194 -10.37 -0.67 19.20
N ALA A 195 -9.53 -1.21 18.32
CA ALA A 195 -9.63 -2.58 17.87
C ALA A 195 -8.95 -3.54 18.86
N ASP A 196 -9.75 -4.23 19.66
CA ASP A 196 -9.31 -5.31 20.54
C ASP A 196 -9.22 -6.63 19.77
N TRP A 197 -8.08 -6.82 19.10
CA TRP A 197 -7.81 -8.02 18.32
C TRP A 197 -7.54 -9.27 19.16
N LEU A 198 -7.45 -9.14 20.50
CA LEU A 198 -7.20 -10.28 21.40
C LEU A 198 -8.36 -11.30 21.32
N THR A 199 -9.59 -10.81 21.22
CA THR A 199 -10.80 -11.64 21.04
C THR A 199 -10.83 -12.32 19.67
N ALA A 200 -10.40 -11.62 18.61
CA ALA A 200 -10.33 -12.19 17.27
C ALA A 200 -9.27 -13.29 17.19
N ILE A 201 -8.13 -13.12 17.87
CA ILE A 201 -7.06 -14.13 17.96
C ILE A 201 -7.53 -15.38 18.71
N GLU A 202 -8.35 -15.25 19.76
CA GLU A 202 -8.93 -16.41 20.45
C GLU A 202 -9.87 -17.23 19.58
N MET A 203 -10.59 -16.59 18.65
CA MET A 203 -11.51 -17.26 17.73
C MET A 203 -10.81 -18.24 16.77
N TYR A 204 -9.52 -18.05 16.51
CA TYR A 204 -8.70 -18.87 15.62
C TYR A 204 -7.75 -19.84 16.34
N LYS A 205 -7.76 -19.91 17.68
CA LYS A 205 -6.97 -20.92 18.41
C LYS A 205 -7.65 -22.30 18.27
N PRO A 206 -6.97 -23.34 17.75
CA PRO A 206 -7.56 -24.67 17.70
C PRO A 206 -7.73 -25.23 19.11
N THR A 207 -8.97 -25.62 19.47
CA THR A 207 -9.27 -26.25 20.76
C THR A 207 -9.00 -27.75 20.66
N VAL A 208 -7.92 -28.22 21.29
CA VAL A 208 -7.62 -29.67 21.35
C VAL A 208 -8.36 -30.28 22.55
N ARG A 209 -9.38 -31.10 22.28
CA ARG A 209 -10.03 -31.96 23.30
C ARG A 209 -9.42 -33.36 23.23
N ILE A 210 -8.68 -33.75 24.26
CA ILE A 210 -8.17 -35.11 24.42
C ILE A 210 -9.16 -35.89 25.29
N MET A 211 -9.70 -37.00 24.78
CA MET A 211 -10.56 -37.92 25.53
C MET A 211 -9.90 -39.29 25.57
N GLU A 212 -9.45 -39.69 26.76
CA GLU A 212 -8.91 -41.03 26.99
C GLU A 212 -10.06 -42.01 27.22
N VAL A 213 -10.14 -43.07 26.39
CA VAL A 213 -11.12 -44.15 26.54
C VAL A 213 -10.37 -45.42 26.93
N ASN A 214 -10.67 -45.93 28.13
CA ASN A 214 -10.02 -47.11 28.64
C ASN A 214 -10.74 -48.37 28.12
N VAL A 215 -10.07 -49.14 27.26
CA VAL A 215 -10.59 -50.43 26.76
C VAL A 215 -10.01 -51.53 27.64
N SER A 216 -10.87 -52.24 28.36
CA SER A 216 -10.45 -53.39 29.17
C SER A 216 -9.85 -54.48 28.27
N ARG A 217 -8.64 -54.94 28.61
CA ARG A 217 -8.00 -56.05 27.90
C ARG A 217 -8.84 -57.31 28.10
N ALA A 218 -9.24 -57.97 27.01
CA ALA A 218 -9.77 -59.31 27.08
C ALA A 218 -8.72 -60.23 27.74
N ALA A 219 -9.15 -61.02 28.72
CA ALA A 219 -8.29 -61.96 29.44
C ALA A 219 -7.72 -62.99 28.45
N GLY A 220 -6.48 -62.80 28.00
CA GLY A 220 -5.82 -63.76 27.09
C GLY A 220 -4.60 -63.26 26.34
N ILE A 221 -4.35 -61.95 26.24
CA ILE A 221 -3.17 -61.45 25.52
C ILE A 221 -1.96 -61.43 26.45
N ARG A 222 -1.14 -62.50 26.39
CA ARG A 222 0.20 -62.52 27.01
C ARG A 222 1.16 -61.70 26.15
N ILE A 223 1.86 -60.76 26.79
CA ILE A 223 2.97 -60.03 26.16
C ILE A 223 4.19 -60.96 26.17
N LYS A 224 4.87 -61.08 25.03
CA LYS A 224 6.11 -61.84 24.94
C LYS A 224 7.21 -61.00 25.61
N GLY A 225 7.46 -61.22 26.90
CA GLY A 225 8.47 -60.47 27.64
C GLY A 225 8.37 -60.46 29.17
N GLU A 226 7.46 -61.21 29.80
CA GLU A 226 7.52 -61.59 31.23
C GLU A 226 7.47 -63.11 31.37
#